data_AF-A0A159SJS4-F1
#
_entry.id   AF-A0A159SJS4-F1
#
_cell.length_a   1.000
_cell.length_b   1.000
_cell.length_c   1.000
_cell.angle_alpha   90.00
_cell.angle_beta   90.00
_cell.angle_gamma   90.00
#
_symmetry.space_group_name_H-M   'P 1'
#
loop_
_entity.id
_entity.type
_entity.pdbx_description
1 polymer ?
#
loop_
_entity_poly.entity_id
_entity_poly.type
_entity_poly.pdbx_seq_one_letter_code
_entity_poly.pdbx_strand_id
1 'polypeptide(L)'
;SGYSPLQGNHNKCPDENFCKGIKNVLSCPPKNSTGRNGDWISVNVKESSTTNKGVLVPPRRKQMCFRININNFPKLKKTEGKFENFIYSSAGSEAKQLIKLYGNNTEKAHQAIRYSFADIGNIIRGDDMMDTPTSKETITYLEKVLKIYNENND
;
A
#
# COMPACT_ATOMS: atom_id res chain seq x y z
N SER A 1 -5.84 -6.63 30.35
CA SER A 1 -6.09 -7.62 29.29
C SER A 1 -7.10 -6.99 28.33
N GLY A 2 -6.76 -6.42 27.18
CA GLY A 2 -5.65 -6.70 26.27
C GLY A 2 -6.16 -6.82 24.82
N TYR A 3 -7.29 -6.21 24.49
CA TYR A 3 -7.81 -6.20 23.12
C TYR A 3 -7.25 -4.99 22.39
N SER A 4 -6.34 -5.25 21.45
CA SER A 4 -5.97 -4.24 20.47
C SER A 4 -7.21 -3.94 19.61
N PRO A 5 -7.59 -2.68 19.38
CA PRO A 5 -8.66 -2.33 18.44
C PRO A 5 -8.35 -2.75 16.99
N LEU A 6 -7.13 -3.24 16.72
CA LEU A 6 -6.72 -3.87 15.46
C LEU A 6 -7.01 -5.38 15.41
N GLN A 7 -7.28 -6.02 16.55
CA GLN A 7 -7.62 -7.43 16.64
C GLN A 7 -9.13 -7.61 16.51
N GLY A 8 -9.63 -7.49 15.28
CA GLY A 8 -10.74 -8.38 14.91
C GLY A 8 -10.28 -9.82 15.17
N ASN A 9 -11.10 -10.65 15.81
CA ASN A 9 -10.79 -12.08 15.81
C ASN A 9 -10.68 -12.55 14.34
N HIS A 10 -10.02 -13.67 14.07
CA HIS A 10 -9.71 -14.15 12.70
C HIS A 10 -10.92 -14.22 11.72
N ASN A 11 -12.16 -14.02 12.21
CA ASN A 11 -13.41 -14.03 11.44
C ASN A 11 -14.26 -12.74 11.56
N LYS A 12 -13.77 -11.66 12.18
CA LYS A 12 -14.54 -10.41 12.38
C LYS A 12 -13.84 -9.20 11.77
N CYS A 13 -14.65 -8.38 11.09
CA CYS A 13 -14.22 -7.07 10.61
C CYS A 13 -13.88 -6.13 11.79
N PRO A 14 -13.03 -5.10 11.56
CA PRO A 14 -12.80 -4.05 12.55
C PRO A 14 -14.09 -3.31 12.93
N ASP A 15 -14.07 -2.65 14.09
CA ASP A 15 -15.17 -1.80 14.55
C ASP A 15 -15.47 -0.65 13.57
N GLU A 16 -16.74 -0.24 13.47
CA GLU A 16 -17.14 0.86 12.58
C GLU A 16 -16.45 2.18 12.93
N ASN A 17 -16.21 2.46 14.21
CA ASN A 17 -15.53 3.69 14.62
C ASN A 17 -14.06 3.69 14.21
N PHE A 18 -13.41 2.52 14.21
CA PHE A 18 -12.10 2.38 13.61
C PHE A 18 -12.14 2.71 12.11
N CYS A 19 -13.14 2.16 11.39
CA CYS A 19 -13.29 2.39 9.95
C CYS A 19 -13.58 3.87 9.61
N LYS A 20 -14.32 4.60 10.44
CA LYS A 20 -14.62 6.04 10.25
C LYS A 20 -13.35 6.91 10.24
N GLY A 21 -12.28 6.47 10.91
CA GLY A 21 -10.98 7.17 10.90
C GLY A 21 -10.23 7.07 9.57
N ILE A 22 -10.52 6.04 8.77
CA ILE A 22 -9.83 5.78 7.49
C ILE A 22 -10.58 6.47 6.36
N LYS A 23 -9.99 7.56 5.84
CA LYS A 23 -10.58 8.31 4.73
C LYS A 23 -10.18 7.71 3.39
N ASN A 24 -11.06 7.81 2.39
CA ASN A 24 -10.70 7.43 1.02
C ASN A 24 -9.72 8.45 0.44
N VAL A 25 -8.72 7.97 -0.30
CA VAL A 25 -7.85 8.83 -1.10
C VAL A 25 -8.62 9.31 -2.33
N LEU A 26 -8.52 10.60 -2.64
CA LEU A 26 -9.29 11.22 -3.73
C LEU A 26 -8.92 10.71 -5.13
N SER A 27 -7.67 10.29 -5.32
CA SER A 27 -7.18 9.83 -6.61
C SER A 27 -6.41 8.53 -6.47
N CYS A 28 -6.97 7.48 -7.06
CA CYS A 28 -6.33 6.19 -7.20
C CYS A 28 -6.22 5.83 -8.69
N PRO A 29 -5.20 5.06 -9.09
CA PRO A 29 -5.08 4.60 -10.46
C PRO A 29 -6.26 3.66 -10.79
N PRO A 30 -6.89 3.78 -11.97
CA PRO A 30 -7.95 2.85 -12.34
C PRO A 30 -7.43 1.42 -12.40
N LYS A 31 -8.24 0.47 -11.93
CA LYS A 31 -7.99 -0.96 -12.08
C LYS A 31 -8.46 -1.38 -13.47
N ASN A 32 -7.52 -1.65 -14.39
CA ASN A 32 -7.84 -1.98 -15.78
C ASN A 32 -7.22 -3.30 -16.24
N SER A 33 -6.94 -4.24 -15.32
CA SER A 33 -6.52 -5.58 -15.70
C SER A 33 -7.61 -6.25 -16.52
N THR A 34 -7.24 -6.65 -17.74
CA THR A 34 -8.17 -7.28 -18.70
C THR A 34 -8.22 -8.80 -18.52
N GLY A 35 -7.33 -9.35 -17.67
CA GLY A 35 -7.18 -10.79 -17.49
C GLY A 35 -6.56 -11.49 -18.71
N ARG A 36 -5.91 -10.74 -19.61
CA ARG A 36 -5.31 -11.25 -20.86
C ARG A 36 -3.80 -11.40 -20.75
N ASN A 37 -3.21 -12.21 -21.63
CA ASN A 37 -1.76 -12.31 -21.81
C ASN A 37 -1.16 -10.93 -22.15
N GLY A 38 -0.10 -10.52 -21.45
CA GLY A 38 0.56 -9.22 -21.60
C GLY A 38 0.32 -8.21 -20.47
N ASP A 39 -0.60 -8.53 -19.56
CA ASP A 39 -0.90 -7.73 -18.37
C ASP A 39 0.30 -7.70 -17.37
N TRP A 40 1.02 -8.82 -17.28
CA TRP A 40 2.24 -8.95 -16.47
C TRP A 40 3.45 -8.41 -17.22
N ILE A 41 4.22 -7.54 -16.58
CA ILE A 41 5.34 -6.83 -17.24
C ILE A 41 6.67 -7.12 -16.55
N SER A 42 7.74 -7.28 -17.32
CA SER A 42 9.12 -7.41 -16.80
C SER A 42 9.83 -6.06 -16.65
N VAL A 43 9.21 -4.96 -17.11
CA VAL A 43 9.81 -3.62 -17.06
C VAL A 43 9.65 -2.97 -15.67
N ASN A 44 10.55 -2.06 -15.34
CA ASN A 44 10.58 -1.32 -14.07
C ASN A 44 10.69 -2.26 -12.85
N VAL A 45 11.54 -3.28 -12.97
CA VAL A 45 11.99 -4.12 -11.85
C VAL A 45 13.44 -3.75 -11.56
N LYS A 46 13.75 -3.46 -10.29
CA LYS A 46 15.11 -3.20 -9.80
C LYS A 46 16.00 -4.39 -10.17
N GLU A 47 17.21 -4.20 -10.66
CA GLU A 47 18.15 -5.31 -10.95
C GLU A 47 17.57 -6.40 -11.89
N SER A 48 16.74 -6.00 -12.87
CA SER A 48 16.05 -6.91 -13.80
C SER A 48 16.97 -7.69 -14.75
N SER A 49 18.22 -7.26 -14.91
CA SER A 49 19.23 -7.98 -15.69
C SER A 49 20.07 -8.97 -14.85
N THR A 50 19.96 -8.91 -13.53
CA THR A 50 20.82 -9.62 -12.57
C THR A 50 19.97 -10.38 -11.55
N THR A 51 19.90 -9.91 -10.31
CA THR A 51 19.28 -10.61 -9.17
C THR A 51 17.78 -10.87 -9.38
N ASN A 52 17.08 -9.96 -10.05
CA ASN A 52 15.63 -10.06 -10.30
C ASN A 52 15.32 -10.46 -11.76
N LYS A 53 16.26 -11.14 -12.43
CA LYS A 53 16.05 -11.61 -13.80
C LYS A 53 14.85 -12.57 -13.87
N GLY A 54 13.92 -12.27 -14.79
CA GLY A 54 12.71 -13.07 -15.01
C GLY A 54 11.53 -12.73 -14.09
N VAL A 55 11.69 -11.81 -13.15
CA VAL A 55 10.58 -11.32 -12.33
C VAL A 55 9.57 -10.55 -13.20
N LEU A 56 8.30 -10.87 -13.02
CA LEU A 56 7.18 -10.19 -13.66
C LEU A 56 6.35 -9.45 -12.61
N VAL A 57 6.05 -8.18 -12.87
CA VAL A 57 5.23 -7.33 -12.02
C VAL A 57 3.74 -7.62 -12.29
N PRO A 58 2.96 -7.96 -11.25
CA PRO A 58 1.52 -8.12 -11.39
C PRO A 58 0.83 -6.81 -11.80
N PRO A 59 -0.22 -6.85 -12.65
CA PRO A 59 -1.03 -5.66 -13.00
C PRO A 59 -1.57 -4.93 -11.77
N ARG A 60 -1.98 -5.71 -10.77
CA ARG A 60 -2.45 -5.25 -9.47
C ARG A 60 -1.42 -4.33 -8.79
N ARG A 61 -0.14 -4.74 -8.75
CA ARG A 61 0.96 -3.99 -8.14
C ARG A 61 1.28 -2.72 -8.92
N LYS A 62 1.29 -2.78 -10.26
CA LYS A 62 1.45 -1.60 -11.15
C LYS A 62 0.37 -0.53 -10.89
N GLN A 63 -0.84 -0.96 -10.60
CA GLN A 63 -2.03 -0.11 -10.40
C GLN A 63 -2.34 0.13 -8.92
N MET A 64 -1.42 -0.20 -8.02
CA MET A 64 -1.63 -0.05 -6.59
C MET A 64 -1.93 1.41 -6.22
N CYS A 65 -2.94 1.63 -5.38
CA CYS A 65 -3.28 2.94 -4.83
C CYS A 65 -2.39 3.33 -3.64
N PHE A 66 -1.09 3.42 -3.91
CA PHE A 66 -0.12 3.94 -2.96
C PHE A 66 0.96 4.69 -3.73
N ARG A 67 0.94 6.02 -3.62
CA ARG A 67 1.88 6.90 -4.35
C ARG A 67 2.32 8.06 -3.47
N ILE A 68 3.56 7.97 -3.01
CA ILE A 68 4.25 9.06 -2.34
C ILE A 68 5.45 9.51 -3.17
N ASN A 69 5.71 10.81 -3.16
CA ASN A 69 6.82 11.45 -3.85
C ASN A 69 7.27 12.71 -3.09
N ILE A 70 8.34 13.32 -3.59
CA ILE A 70 8.93 14.51 -2.97
C ILE A 70 7.97 15.72 -2.86
N ASN A 71 6.93 15.80 -3.69
CA ASN A 71 5.99 16.93 -3.70
C ASN A 71 4.90 16.81 -2.63
N ASN A 72 4.43 15.59 -2.35
CA ASN A 72 3.39 15.37 -1.34
C ASN A 72 3.97 15.12 0.06
N PHE A 73 5.17 14.57 0.17
CA PHE A 73 5.83 14.27 1.45
C PHE A 73 5.92 15.49 2.40
N PRO A 74 6.32 16.71 1.97
CA PRO A 74 6.39 17.87 2.85
C PRO A 74 5.06 18.22 3.52
N LYS A 75 3.92 17.92 2.89
CA LYS A 75 2.58 18.15 3.47
C LYS A 75 2.17 17.06 4.46
N LEU A 76 2.69 15.85 4.28
CA LEU A 76 2.42 14.68 5.12
C LEU A 76 3.23 14.70 6.41
N LYS A 77 4.49 15.16 6.35
CA LYS A 77 5.36 15.25 7.55
C LYS A 77 5.06 16.41 8.50
N LYS A 78 4.11 17.30 8.17
CA LYS A 78 3.84 18.54 8.93
C LYS A 78 3.08 18.31 10.23
N THR A 79 2.38 17.20 10.34
CA THR A 79 1.49 16.89 11.46
C THR A 79 1.73 15.44 11.84
N GLU A 80 1.93 15.19 13.13
CA GLU A 80 2.05 13.84 13.67
C GLU A 80 0.87 12.96 13.25
N GLY A 81 1.13 11.71 12.91
CA GLY A 81 0.10 10.75 12.48
C GLY A 81 -0.43 10.96 11.05
N LYS A 82 -0.10 12.06 10.37
CA LYS A 82 -0.66 12.36 9.04
C LYS A 82 -0.05 11.48 7.94
N PHE A 83 1.21 11.10 8.09
CA PHE A 83 1.89 10.19 7.16
C PHE A 83 1.32 8.77 7.27
N GLU A 84 1.12 8.31 8.50
CA GLU A 84 0.50 7.03 8.87
C GLU A 84 -0.95 6.98 8.36
N ASN A 85 -1.72 8.03 8.60
CA ASN A 85 -3.09 8.16 8.09
C ASN A 85 -3.15 8.12 6.56
N PHE A 86 -2.14 8.67 5.87
CA PHE A 86 -2.05 8.55 4.43
C PHE A 86 -1.82 7.09 3.99
N ILE A 87 -0.93 6.35 4.67
CA ILE A 87 -0.71 4.92 4.40
C ILE A 87 -2.01 4.14 4.61
N TYR A 88 -2.70 4.33 5.73
CA TYR A 88 -3.98 3.66 6.02
C TYR A 88 -5.06 3.98 4.99
N SER A 89 -5.19 5.26 4.62
CA SER A 89 -6.14 5.72 3.60
C SER A 89 -5.85 5.09 2.24
N SER A 90 -4.57 5.00 1.86
CA SER A 90 -4.11 4.34 0.64
C SER A 90 -4.44 2.85 0.64
N ALA A 91 -4.14 2.14 1.72
CA ALA A 91 -4.44 0.71 1.88
C ALA A 91 -5.97 0.43 1.82
N GLY A 92 -6.78 1.24 2.50
CA GLY A 92 -8.24 1.12 2.47
C GLY A 92 -8.80 1.39 1.06
N SER A 93 -8.28 2.40 0.37
CA SER A 93 -8.70 2.74 -1.00
C SER A 93 -8.27 1.69 -2.02
N GLU A 94 -7.11 1.06 -1.84
CA GLU A 94 -6.66 -0.09 -2.61
C GLU A 94 -7.63 -1.26 -2.45
N ALA A 95 -7.95 -1.65 -1.22
CA ALA A 95 -8.89 -2.73 -0.93
C ALA A 95 -10.27 -2.46 -1.55
N LYS A 96 -10.80 -1.24 -1.39
CA LYS A 96 -12.09 -0.82 -1.97
C LYS A 96 -12.13 -0.98 -3.49
N GLN A 97 -11.04 -0.63 -4.19
CA GLN A 97 -10.96 -0.80 -5.64
C GLN A 97 -10.84 -2.24 -6.08
N LEU A 98 -10.11 -3.07 -5.32
CA LEU A 98 -10.02 -4.50 -5.61
C LEU A 98 -11.37 -5.20 -5.42
N ILE A 99 -12.11 -4.84 -4.37
CA ILE A 99 -13.50 -5.29 -4.17
C ILE A 99 -14.37 -4.88 -5.36
N LYS A 100 -14.27 -3.62 -5.80
CA LYS A 100 -15.01 -3.14 -6.97
C LYS A 100 -14.64 -3.89 -8.26
N LEU A 101 -13.35 -4.19 -8.46
CA LEU A 101 -12.87 -4.89 -9.65
C LEU A 101 -13.39 -6.33 -9.73
N TYR A 102 -13.37 -7.06 -8.61
CA TYR A 102 -13.76 -8.46 -8.58
C TYR A 102 -15.26 -8.68 -8.30
N GLY A 103 -15.99 -7.62 -7.94
CA GLY A 103 -17.44 -7.64 -7.75
C GLY A 103 -17.88 -8.72 -6.76
N ASN A 104 -18.70 -9.66 -7.24
CA ASN A 104 -19.23 -10.75 -6.43
C ASN A 104 -18.23 -11.90 -6.20
N ASN A 105 -17.05 -11.87 -6.81
CA ASN A 105 -16.01 -12.87 -6.57
C ASN A 105 -15.19 -12.50 -5.32
N THR A 106 -15.77 -12.77 -4.15
CA THR A 106 -15.20 -12.44 -2.85
C THR A 106 -13.84 -13.11 -2.62
N GLU A 107 -13.66 -14.35 -3.08
CA GLU A 107 -12.40 -15.07 -2.92
C GLU A 107 -11.25 -14.39 -3.67
N LYS A 108 -11.45 -14.03 -4.94
CA LYS A 108 -10.47 -13.27 -5.73
C LYS A 108 -10.20 -11.90 -5.14
N ALA A 109 -11.24 -11.22 -4.65
CA ALA A 109 -11.10 -9.92 -3.97
C ALA A 109 -10.21 -10.05 -2.72
N HIS A 110 -10.50 -10.99 -1.83
CA HIS A 110 -9.71 -11.25 -0.62
C HIS A 110 -8.27 -11.61 -0.96
N GLN A 111 -8.04 -12.47 -1.95
CA GLN A 111 -6.70 -12.85 -2.34
C GLN A 111 -5.91 -11.66 -2.91
N ALA A 112 -6.53 -10.84 -3.75
CA ALA A 112 -5.91 -9.63 -4.26
C ALA A 112 -5.59 -8.62 -3.14
N ILE A 113 -6.48 -8.48 -2.14
CA ILE A 113 -6.24 -7.63 -0.96
C ILE A 113 -5.02 -8.13 -0.18
N ARG A 114 -4.90 -9.44 0.07
CA ARG A 114 -3.73 -10.03 0.77
C ARG A 114 -2.44 -9.75 0.03
N TYR A 115 -2.44 -9.90 -1.30
CA TYR A 115 -1.27 -9.57 -2.11
C TYR A 115 -0.93 -8.06 -2.07
N SER A 116 -1.93 -7.18 -2.16
CA SER A 116 -1.67 -5.74 -2.03
C SER A 116 -1.21 -5.35 -0.62
N PHE A 117 -1.70 -6.01 0.43
CA PHE A 117 -1.21 -5.82 1.79
C PHE A 117 0.27 -6.19 1.93
N ALA A 118 0.67 -7.35 1.39
CA ALA A 118 2.06 -7.79 1.39
C ALA A 118 2.98 -6.79 0.65
N ASP A 119 2.58 -6.37 -0.55
CA ASP A 119 3.33 -5.39 -1.34
C ASP A 119 3.46 -4.03 -0.63
N ILE A 120 2.40 -3.53 0.03
CA ILE A 120 2.49 -2.29 0.83
C ILE A 120 3.52 -2.48 1.93
N GLY A 121 3.50 -3.64 2.61
CA GLY A 121 4.53 -3.99 3.59
C GLY A 121 5.93 -3.94 3.00
N ASN A 122 6.12 -4.46 1.79
CA ASN A 122 7.42 -4.42 1.12
C ASN A 122 7.85 -2.99 0.73
N ILE A 123 6.93 -2.15 0.28
CA ILE A 123 7.21 -0.74 -0.02
C ILE A 123 7.65 0.01 1.25
N ILE A 124 6.95 -0.23 2.37
CA ILE A 124 7.27 0.39 3.66
C ILE A 124 8.63 -0.05 4.18
N ARG A 125 8.99 -1.33 4.01
CA ARG A 125 10.29 -1.90 4.39
C ARG A 125 11.43 -1.63 3.39
N GLY A 126 11.13 -1.04 2.23
CA GLY A 126 12.13 -0.72 1.20
C GLY A 126 12.60 -1.91 0.35
N ASP A 127 11.98 -3.09 0.46
CA ASP A 127 12.35 -4.32 -0.26
C ASP A 127 11.41 -4.64 -1.44
N ASP A 128 10.47 -3.75 -1.78
CA ASP A 128 9.64 -3.89 -2.99
C ASP A 128 10.50 -3.86 -4.27
N MET A 129 10.23 -4.78 -5.19
CA MET A 129 11.06 -4.99 -6.39
C MET A 129 10.79 -3.99 -7.52
N MET A 130 9.71 -3.20 -7.47
CA MET A 130 9.44 -2.24 -8.55
C MET A 130 10.42 -1.06 -8.49
N ASP A 131 11.00 -0.71 -9.63
CA ASP A 131 11.76 0.53 -9.77
C ASP A 131 10.82 1.73 -9.95
N THR A 132 10.38 2.31 -8.84
CA THR A 132 9.56 3.52 -8.81
C THR A 132 9.96 4.42 -7.64
N PRO A 133 9.71 5.74 -7.71
CA PRO A 133 10.00 6.65 -6.60
C PRO A 133 9.32 6.21 -5.29
N THR A 134 8.05 5.80 -5.35
CA THR A 134 7.35 5.28 -4.18
C THR A 134 8.04 4.06 -3.57
N SER A 135 8.47 3.08 -4.38
CA SER A 135 9.20 1.92 -3.88
C SER A 135 10.54 2.27 -3.25
N LYS A 136 11.24 3.27 -3.80
CA LYS A 136 12.59 3.67 -3.36
C LYS A 136 12.58 4.60 -2.15
N GLU A 137 11.63 5.52 -2.08
CA GLU A 137 11.69 6.66 -1.15
C GLU A 137 10.79 6.51 0.08
N THR A 138 9.79 5.62 0.06
CA THR A 138 8.81 5.52 1.16
C THR A 138 9.46 5.21 2.50
N ILE A 139 10.42 4.29 2.54
CA ILE A 139 11.18 3.97 3.76
C ILE A 139 11.89 5.20 4.32
N THR A 140 12.64 5.93 3.48
CA THR A 140 13.34 7.16 3.90
C THR A 140 12.38 8.23 4.40
N TYR A 141 11.20 8.33 3.79
CA TYR A 141 10.16 9.26 4.25
C TYR A 141 9.58 8.85 5.60
N LEU A 142 9.33 7.56 5.81
CA LEU A 142 8.86 7.02 7.09
C LEU A 142 9.89 7.28 8.19
N GLU A 143 11.16 6.91 7.96
CA GLU A 143 12.26 7.13 8.91
C GLU A 143 12.38 8.61 9.32
N LYS A 144 12.25 9.53 8.35
CA LYS A 144 12.25 10.97 8.62
C LYS A 144 11.08 11.41 9.50
N VAL A 145 9.88 10.86 9.29
CA VAL A 145 8.71 11.19 10.12
C VAL A 145 8.88 10.64 11.53
N LEU A 146 9.32 9.38 11.67
CA LEU A 146 9.58 8.75 12.95
C LEU A 146 10.64 9.53 13.74
N LYS A 147 11.71 9.98 13.07
CA LYS A 147 12.74 10.85 13.66
C LYS A 147 12.18 12.16 14.21
N ILE A 148 11.26 12.82 13.49
CA ILE A 148 10.67 14.10 13.93
C ILE A 148 9.83 13.94 15.19
N TYR A 149 9.05 12.87 15.28
CA TYR A 149 7.99 12.74 16.30
C TYR A 149 8.31 11.75 17.42
N ASN A 150 9.25 10.81 17.24
CA ASN A 150 9.53 9.75 18.22
C ASN A 150 10.90 9.86 18.90
N GLU A 151 11.84 10.68 18.40
CA GLU A 151 13.18 10.82 19.01
C GLU A 151 13.20 11.72 20.27
N ASN A 152 12.09 12.35 20.66
CA ASN A 152 12.01 13.22 21.85
C ASN A 152 11.10 12.67 22.98
N ASN A 153 10.78 11.37 22.95
CA ASN A 153 9.92 10.72 23.96
C ASN A 153 10.70 9.82 24.95
N ASP A 154 12.02 9.96 25.03
CA ASP A 154 12.89 9.32 26.03
C ASP A 154 13.46 10.36 27.01
#